data_AF-A0AAE2SBU0-F1
#
_entry.id   AF-A0AAE2SBU0-F1
#
_cell.length_a   1.000
_cell.length_b   1.000
_cell.length_c   1.000
_cell.angle_alpha   90.00
_cell.angle_beta   90.00
_cell.angle_gamma   90.00
#
_symmetry.space_group_name_H-M   'P 1'
#
loop_
_entity.id
_entity.type
_entity.pdbx_description
1 polymer ?
#
loop_
_entity_poly.entity_id
_entity_poly.type
_entity_poly.pdbx_seq_one_letter_code
_entity_poly.pdbx_strand_id
1 'polypeptide(L)'
;MGLLKKFRKAVKRRRSCMGLLRGPGRDLDRTFPDRRDLKRYSISPEVCIDVYWKHVNQVGDGTALSLYVLGHEVLKFDCLGPDDGHFHAEFMSPDKPRESRLFFAEKSHAAQIDRTLFELLHNVPYYLQRHPNRDVRALVFPVEKVSGLEAELRPLMLEYQERVERSCSS
;
A
#
# COMPACT_ATOMS: atom_id res chain seq x y z
N MET A 1 11.94 46.57 -23.13
CA MET A 1 11.72 45.16 -23.53
C MET A 1 12.15 44.27 -22.37
N GLY A 2 11.20 43.65 -21.67
CA GLY A 2 11.41 42.94 -20.40
C GLY A 2 12.02 41.54 -20.57
N LEU A 3 13.04 41.25 -19.76
CA LEU A 3 13.74 39.97 -19.73
C LEU A 3 12.93 38.93 -18.93
N LEU A 4 12.29 37.97 -19.60
CA LEU A 4 11.59 36.86 -18.94
C LEU A 4 12.62 35.91 -18.29
N LYS A 5 12.72 35.95 -16.96
CA LYS A 5 13.45 34.93 -16.17
C LYS A 5 12.62 33.65 -16.11
N LYS A 6 13.05 32.60 -16.83
CA LYS A 6 12.49 31.25 -16.74
C LYS A 6 12.88 30.62 -15.40
N PHE A 7 11.91 30.47 -14.49
CA PHE A 7 12.05 29.63 -13.31
C PHE A 7 11.96 28.15 -13.70
N ARG A 8 13.09 27.44 -13.71
CA ARG A 8 13.11 25.97 -13.72
C ARG A 8 12.87 25.46 -12.30
N LYS A 9 11.68 24.93 -12.01
CA LYS A 9 11.43 24.16 -10.78
C LYS A 9 12.35 22.93 -10.79
N ALA A 10 13.22 22.82 -9.80
CA ALA A 10 14.02 21.62 -9.58
C ALA A 10 13.11 20.48 -9.12
N VAL A 11 12.94 19.46 -9.96
CA VAL A 11 12.33 18.19 -9.57
C VAL A 11 13.33 17.46 -8.66
N LYS A 12 13.12 17.50 -7.34
CA LYS A 12 13.88 16.68 -6.40
C LYS A 12 13.63 15.21 -6.75
N ARG A 13 14.64 14.53 -7.31
CA ARG A 13 14.65 13.08 -7.47
C ARG A 13 14.51 12.45 -6.08
N ARG A 14 13.32 11.91 -5.76
CA ARG A 14 13.12 11.09 -4.55
C ARG A 14 14.06 9.89 -4.65
N ARG A 15 14.91 9.67 -3.65
CA ARG A 15 15.70 8.42 -3.56
C ARG A 15 14.71 7.26 -3.43
N SER A 16 14.90 6.22 -4.22
CA SER A 16 14.11 4.98 -4.14
C SER A 16 14.29 4.35 -2.76
N CYS A 17 13.19 3.96 -2.13
CA CYS A 17 13.19 3.16 -0.89
C CYS A 17 14.07 1.89 -0.99
N MET A 18 14.29 1.35 -2.20
CA MET A 18 15.14 0.16 -2.40
C MET A 18 16.61 0.38 -2.02
N GLY A 19 17.12 1.63 -2.07
CA GLY A 19 18.55 1.89 -1.87
C GLY A 19 19.02 1.82 -0.42
N LEU A 20 18.11 1.95 0.55
CA LEU A 20 18.44 2.12 1.97
C LEU A 20 17.95 0.96 2.86
N LEU A 21 17.25 -0.02 2.28
CA LEU A 21 16.61 -1.12 2.99
C LEU A 21 17.31 -2.47 2.76
N ARG A 22 18.65 -2.51 2.63
CA ARG A 22 19.38 -3.79 2.48
C ARG A 22 19.61 -4.45 3.83
N GLY A 23 18.98 -5.59 4.07
CA GLY A 23 19.14 -6.43 5.27
C GLY A 23 18.43 -7.76 5.06
N PRO A 24 18.89 -8.86 5.67
CA PRO A 24 18.31 -10.18 5.44
C PRO A 24 16.84 -10.25 5.92
N GLY A 25 15.97 -10.88 5.13
CA GLY A 25 14.60 -11.23 5.54
C GLY A 25 13.53 -10.14 5.37
N ARG A 26 13.69 -9.19 4.45
CA ARG A 26 12.69 -8.13 4.18
C ARG A 26 11.74 -8.52 3.05
N ASP A 27 10.45 -8.24 3.22
CA ASP A 27 9.42 -8.53 2.23
C ASP A 27 9.55 -7.71 0.94
N LEU A 28 10.16 -6.52 1.02
CA LEU A 28 10.36 -5.66 -0.14
C LEU A 28 11.26 -6.25 -1.23
N ASP A 29 12.16 -7.16 -0.86
CA ASP A 29 13.09 -7.82 -1.79
C ASP A 29 12.51 -9.13 -2.36
N ARG A 30 11.33 -9.55 -1.89
CA ARG A 30 10.65 -10.76 -2.36
C ARG A 30 9.96 -10.48 -3.70
N THR A 31 9.98 -11.49 -4.58
CA THR A 31 9.15 -11.48 -5.78
C THR A 31 7.73 -11.94 -5.42
N PHE A 32 6.74 -11.19 -5.89
CA PHE A 32 5.33 -11.53 -5.73
C PHE A 32 4.71 -11.75 -7.11
N PRO A 33 4.72 -13.00 -7.62
CA PRO A 33 4.30 -13.30 -8.99
C PRO A 33 2.81 -13.03 -9.25
N ASP A 34 2.02 -12.94 -8.19
CA ASP A 34 0.59 -12.62 -8.19
C ASP A 34 0.30 -11.11 -8.30
N ARG A 35 1.30 -10.24 -8.11
CA ARG A 35 1.14 -8.78 -8.20
C ARG A 35 1.34 -8.29 -9.63
N ARG A 36 0.32 -7.68 -10.19
CA ARG A 36 0.29 -7.11 -11.54
C ARG A 36 0.27 -5.59 -11.48
N ASP A 37 0.92 -4.95 -12.46
CA ASP A 37 1.07 -3.49 -12.58
C ASP A 37 1.51 -2.81 -11.27
N LEU A 38 2.50 -3.39 -10.57
CA LEU A 38 2.96 -2.82 -9.29
C LEU A 38 3.51 -1.41 -9.47
N LYS A 39 2.87 -0.44 -8.81
CA LYS A 39 3.33 0.94 -8.69
C LYS A 39 3.73 1.24 -7.25
N ARG A 40 5.01 1.60 -7.07
CA ARG A 40 5.59 1.91 -5.76
C ARG A 40 5.71 3.42 -5.52
N TYR A 41 5.14 3.88 -4.40
CA TYR A 41 5.25 5.22 -3.88
C TYR A 41 6.28 5.25 -2.75
N SER A 42 7.41 5.93 -2.98
CA SER A 42 8.41 6.17 -1.92
C SER A 42 8.01 7.40 -1.10
N ILE A 43 7.69 7.17 0.18
CA ILE A 43 7.24 8.20 1.14
C ILE A 43 8.46 8.75 1.89
N SER A 44 9.27 7.85 2.42
CA SER A 44 10.58 8.11 3.01
C SER A 44 11.53 6.95 2.66
N PRO A 45 12.82 7.03 3.02
CA PRO A 45 13.71 5.88 2.90
C PRO A 45 13.20 4.58 3.54
N GLU A 46 12.45 4.71 4.63
CA GLU A 46 11.96 3.63 5.48
C GLU A 46 10.54 3.20 5.13
N VAL A 47 9.76 4.08 4.49
CA VAL A 47 8.33 3.88 4.26
C VAL A 47 8.02 3.93 2.77
N CYS A 48 7.37 2.88 2.28
CA CYS A 48 6.82 2.88 0.92
C CYS A 48 5.45 2.19 0.85
N ILE A 49 4.71 2.54 -0.18
CA ILE A 49 3.39 1.98 -0.48
C ILE A 49 3.45 1.35 -1.86
N ASP A 50 2.99 0.12 -1.98
CA ASP A 50 2.75 -0.53 -3.26
C ASP A 50 1.26 -0.56 -3.55
N VAL A 51 0.89 -0.19 -4.77
CA VAL A 51 -0.45 -0.43 -5.32
C VAL A 51 -0.29 -1.38 -6.51
N TYR A 52 -1.12 -2.42 -6.54
CA TYR A 52 -1.09 -3.44 -7.59
C TYR A 52 -2.47 -4.05 -7.70
N TRP A 53 -2.71 -4.83 -8.74
CA TRP A 53 -3.87 -5.70 -8.79
C TRP A 53 -3.42 -7.15 -8.79
N LYS A 54 -4.31 -8.05 -8.35
CA LYS A 54 -4.08 -9.48 -8.35
C LYS A 54 -5.29 -10.20 -8.90
N HIS A 55 -5.02 -11.33 -9.54
CA HIS A 55 -6.05 -12.31 -9.91
C HIS A 55 -5.87 -13.52 -9.00
N VAL A 56 -6.88 -13.83 -8.18
CA VAL A 56 -6.82 -14.96 -7.24
C VAL A 56 -7.97 -15.90 -7.53
N ASN A 57 -7.65 -16.98 -8.25
CA ASN A 57 -8.56 -18.08 -8.50
C ASN A 57 -9.32 -18.45 -7.22
N GLN A 58 -10.66 -18.40 -7.27
CA GLN A 58 -11.61 -18.77 -6.21
C GLN A 58 -11.75 -17.80 -5.02
N VAL A 59 -10.96 -16.72 -4.92
CA VAL A 59 -11.09 -15.70 -3.84
C VAL A 59 -11.52 -14.35 -4.40
N GLY A 60 -11.38 -14.15 -5.71
CA GLY A 60 -11.79 -12.93 -6.38
C GLY A 60 -10.60 -12.07 -6.77
N ASP A 61 -10.92 -11.10 -7.62
CA ASP A 61 -9.94 -10.22 -8.23
C ASP A 61 -10.17 -8.80 -7.78
N GLY A 62 -9.08 -8.06 -7.69
CA GLY A 62 -9.18 -6.66 -7.35
C GLY A 62 -7.85 -6.00 -7.08
N THR A 63 -7.97 -4.73 -6.71
CA THR A 63 -6.84 -3.91 -6.34
C THR A 63 -6.40 -4.22 -4.91
N ALA A 64 -5.09 -4.18 -4.69
CA ALA A 64 -4.49 -4.28 -3.38
C ALA A 64 -3.49 -3.15 -3.12
N LEU A 65 -3.32 -2.83 -1.85
CA LEU A 65 -2.36 -1.85 -1.36
C LEU A 65 -1.55 -2.44 -0.22
N SER A 66 -0.22 -2.38 -0.32
CA SER A 66 0.68 -2.81 0.75
C SER A 66 1.47 -1.63 1.30
N LEU A 67 1.48 -1.47 2.62
CA LEU A 67 2.34 -0.53 3.33
C LEU A 67 3.57 -1.27 3.86
N TYR A 68 4.74 -0.79 3.46
CA TYR A 68 6.01 -1.28 3.95
C TYR A 68 6.70 -0.28 4.87
N VAL A 69 7.20 -0.79 6.00
CA VAL A 69 7.99 -0.02 6.96
C VAL A 69 9.26 -0.80 7.28
N LEU A 70 10.42 -0.16 7.07
CA LEU A 70 11.75 -0.77 7.21
C LEU A 70 11.94 -2.07 6.40
N GLY A 71 11.11 -2.26 5.38
CA GLY A 71 11.08 -3.45 4.51
C GLY A 71 10.17 -4.58 4.95
N HIS A 72 9.43 -4.43 6.04
CA HIS A 72 8.36 -5.35 6.46
C HIS A 72 7.02 -4.93 5.88
N GLU A 73 6.22 -5.87 5.35
CA GLU A 73 4.83 -5.60 4.95
C GLU A 73 3.95 -5.49 6.20
N VAL A 74 3.82 -4.29 6.74
CA VAL A 74 3.11 -4.07 8.02
C VAL A 74 1.59 -4.11 7.83
N LEU A 75 1.12 -3.60 6.69
CA LEU A 75 -0.29 -3.67 6.30
C LEU A 75 -0.42 -4.09 4.85
N LYS A 76 -1.44 -4.88 4.58
CA LYS A 76 -1.85 -5.21 3.21
C LYS A 76 -3.36 -5.20 3.12
N PHE A 77 -3.92 -4.43 2.21
CA PHE A 77 -5.35 -4.32 1.97
C PHE A 77 -5.66 -4.98 0.64
N ASP A 78 -6.60 -5.91 0.63
CA ASP A 78 -7.08 -6.63 -0.53
C ASP A 78 -8.55 -6.25 -0.76
N CYS A 79 -8.79 -5.30 -1.67
CA CYS A 79 -10.13 -4.84 -2.04
C CYS A 79 -10.71 -5.77 -3.11
N LEU A 80 -11.30 -6.90 -2.68
CA LEU A 80 -11.77 -7.97 -3.57
C LEU A 80 -13.28 -7.97 -3.79
N GLY A 81 -13.99 -6.99 -3.24
CA GLY A 81 -15.44 -6.88 -3.39
C GLY A 81 -16.21 -7.68 -2.34
N PRO A 82 -17.46 -8.07 -2.62
CA PRO A 82 -18.33 -8.69 -1.63
C PRO A 82 -17.70 -9.93 -1.00
N ASP A 83 -17.74 -9.99 0.33
CA ASP A 83 -17.40 -11.16 1.18
C ASP A 83 -15.91 -11.57 1.22
N ASP A 84 -15.11 -11.22 0.21
CA ASP A 84 -13.70 -11.55 0.15
C ASP A 84 -12.75 -10.38 0.43
N GLY A 85 -13.25 -9.14 0.47
CA GLY A 85 -12.43 -7.99 0.82
C GLY A 85 -11.92 -8.06 2.26
N HIS A 86 -10.61 -7.95 2.45
CA HIS A 86 -9.98 -7.99 3.78
C HIS A 86 -8.66 -7.24 3.79
N PHE A 87 -8.09 -7.08 4.98
CA PHE A 87 -6.73 -6.61 5.13
C PHE A 87 -5.98 -7.42 6.19
N HIS A 88 -4.66 -7.38 6.08
CA HIS A 88 -3.71 -8.00 6.97
C HIS A 88 -3.01 -6.94 7.79
N ALA A 89 -2.88 -7.21 9.09
CA ALA A 89 -2.06 -6.43 10.00
C ALA A 89 -1.27 -7.38 10.90
N GLU A 90 0.05 -7.16 10.98
CA GLU A 90 0.92 -8.02 11.78
C GLU A 90 0.89 -7.57 13.25
N PHE A 91 0.15 -8.32 14.08
CA PHE A 91 0.03 -8.05 15.52
C PHE A 91 0.79 -9.03 16.42
N MET A 92 1.18 -10.20 15.90
CA MET A 92 1.80 -11.27 16.68
C MET A 92 2.88 -11.99 15.87
N SER A 93 3.87 -12.56 16.55
CA SER A 93 4.92 -13.39 15.93
C SER A 93 5.00 -14.77 16.61
N PRO A 94 5.04 -15.89 15.85
CA PRO A 94 4.98 -15.96 14.40
C PRO A 94 3.59 -15.58 13.87
N ASP A 95 3.55 -14.88 12.73
CA ASP A 95 2.29 -14.50 12.10
C ASP A 95 1.53 -15.78 11.68
N LYS A 96 0.22 -15.77 11.92
CA LYS A 96 -0.68 -16.82 11.48
C LYS A 96 -1.57 -16.24 10.37
N PRO A 97 -1.30 -16.56 9.09
CA PRO A 97 -1.89 -15.88 7.93
C PRO A 97 -3.42 -15.86 7.84
N ARG A 98 -4.12 -16.77 8.55
CA ARG A 98 -5.58 -16.80 8.65
C ARG A 98 -6.11 -15.95 9.81
N GLU A 99 -5.35 -15.84 10.90
CA GLU A 99 -5.73 -15.07 12.09
C GLU A 99 -5.43 -13.57 11.91
N SER A 100 -4.57 -13.20 10.95
CA SER A 100 -4.27 -11.79 10.62
C SER A 100 -5.27 -11.13 9.66
N ARG A 101 -6.31 -11.85 9.20
CA ARG A 101 -7.31 -11.31 8.27
C ARG A 101 -8.41 -10.55 9.01
N LEU A 102 -8.54 -9.28 8.67
CA LEU A 102 -9.64 -8.43 9.09
C LEU A 102 -10.52 -8.15 7.88
N PHE A 103 -11.72 -8.71 7.85
CA PHE A 103 -12.64 -8.53 6.73
C PHE A 103 -13.24 -7.13 6.73
N PHE A 104 -13.39 -6.55 5.53
CA PHE A 104 -14.10 -5.28 5.37
C PHE A 104 -15.59 -5.45 5.68
N ALA A 105 -16.17 -4.44 6.32
CA ALA A 105 -17.62 -4.33 6.42
C ALA A 105 -18.23 -3.88 5.09
N GLU A 106 -17.45 -3.12 4.31
CA GLU A 106 -17.78 -2.56 3.02
C GLU A 106 -17.89 -3.68 1.96
N LYS A 107 -18.98 -3.64 1.17
CA LYS A 107 -19.32 -4.70 0.21
C LYS A 107 -18.94 -4.41 -1.23
N SER A 108 -18.58 -3.18 -1.58
CA SER A 108 -18.14 -2.82 -2.94
C SER A 108 -16.65 -2.52 -2.96
N HIS A 109 -15.99 -2.78 -4.09
CA HIS A 109 -14.57 -2.46 -4.28
C HIS A 109 -14.28 -0.98 -4.01
N ALA A 110 -15.12 -0.08 -4.51
CA ALA A 110 -14.97 1.35 -4.28
C ALA A 110 -15.03 1.72 -2.77
N ALA A 111 -15.98 1.16 -2.03
CA ALA A 111 -16.09 1.42 -0.59
C ALA A 111 -14.93 0.80 0.21
N GLN A 112 -14.43 -0.38 -0.21
CA GLN A 112 -13.23 -0.99 0.38
C GLN A 112 -11.97 -0.18 0.10
N ILE A 113 -11.85 0.41 -1.09
CA ILE A 113 -10.78 1.36 -1.43
C ILE A 113 -10.88 2.59 -0.51
N ASP A 114 -12.06 3.17 -0.35
CA ASP A 114 -12.26 4.32 0.53
C ASP A 114 -11.90 3.98 1.99
N ARG A 115 -12.28 2.80 2.48
CA ARG A 115 -11.86 2.29 3.80
C ARG A 115 -10.34 2.11 3.88
N THR A 116 -9.72 1.51 2.87
CA THR A 116 -8.26 1.31 2.83
C THR A 116 -7.50 2.63 2.96
N LEU A 117 -7.96 3.66 2.26
CA LEU A 117 -7.35 4.99 2.33
C LEU A 117 -7.57 5.63 3.70
N PHE A 118 -8.76 5.46 4.29
CA PHE A 118 -9.01 5.89 5.67
C PHE A 118 -8.04 5.23 6.66
N GLU A 119 -7.87 3.91 6.59
CA GLU A 119 -6.94 3.17 7.47
C GLU A 119 -5.49 3.66 7.30
N LEU A 120 -5.06 3.87 6.06
CA LEU A 120 -3.73 4.36 5.73
C LEU A 120 -3.47 5.78 6.26
N LEU A 121 -4.47 6.66 6.15
CA LEU A 121 -4.32 8.08 6.49
C LEU A 121 -4.48 8.35 7.99
N HIS A 122 -5.28 7.55 8.68
CA HIS A 122 -5.68 7.84 10.06
C HIS A 122 -5.20 6.81 11.07
N ASN A 123 -5.01 5.55 10.67
CA ASN A 123 -4.81 4.45 11.63
C ASN A 123 -3.42 3.80 11.58
N VAL A 124 -2.55 4.17 10.64
CA VAL A 124 -1.17 3.62 10.59
C VAL A 124 -0.42 3.67 11.93
N PRO A 125 -0.42 4.79 12.69
CA PRO A 125 0.24 4.83 13.99
C PRO A 125 -0.28 3.75 14.96
N TYR A 126 -1.57 3.43 14.93
CA TYR A 126 -2.16 2.39 15.77
C TYR A 126 -1.58 1.00 15.45
N TYR A 127 -1.44 0.67 14.16
CA TYR A 127 -0.89 -0.60 13.70
C TYR A 127 0.60 -0.71 14.03
N LEU A 128 1.37 0.35 13.77
CA LEU A 128 2.81 0.37 14.05
C LEU A 128 3.11 0.16 15.52
N GLN A 129 2.33 0.75 16.44
CA GLN A 129 2.53 0.59 17.89
C GLN A 129 2.36 -0.87 18.38
N ARG A 130 1.62 -1.70 17.64
CA ARG A 130 1.33 -3.09 18.01
C ARG A 130 2.15 -4.12 17.24
N HIS A 131 2.93 -3.66 16.25
CA HIS A 131 3.75 -4.53 15.43
C HIS A 131 4.76 -5.32 16.28
N PRO A 132 5.04 -6.60 16.02
CA PRO A 132 5.96 -7.41 16.84
C PRO A 132 7.42 -6.94 16.75
N ASN A 133 7.85 -6.40 15.61
CA ASN A 133 9.19 -5.82 15.45
C ASN A 133 9.31 -4.46 16.18
N ARG A 134 10.24 -4.36 17.14
CA ARG A 134 10.52 -3.14 17.91
C ARG A 134 10.94 -1.95 17.05
N ASP A 135 11.70 -2.18 15.97
CA ASP A 135 12.20 -1.10 15.12
C ASP A 135 11.05 -0.48 14.30
N VAL A 136 10.09 -1.30 13.89
CA VAL A 136 8.84 -0.83 13.27
C VAL A 136 8.03 -0.01 14.27
N ARG A 137 7.92 -0.44 15.53
CA ARG A 137 7.23 0.34 16.58
C ARG A 137 7.92 1.68 16.89
N ALA A 138 9.24 1.73 16.77
CA ALA A 138 10.03 2.92 17.07
C ALA A 138 10.01 3.96 15.93
N LEU A 139 9.54 3.58 14.73
CA LEU A 139 9.47 4.48 13.59
C LEU A 139 8.40 5.56 13.79
N VAL A 140 8.81 6.82 13.60
CA VAL A 140 7.87 7.95 13.51
C VAL A 140 7.31 7.99 12.09
N PHE A 141 6.02 7.65 11.95
CA PHE A 141 5.37 7.63 10.65
C PHE A 141 5.25 9.04 10.06
N PRO A 142 5.69 9.29 8.80
CA PRO A 142 5.69 10.62 8.19
C PRO A 142 4.30 11.00 7.66
N VAL A 143 3.34 11.22 8.57
CA VAL A 143 1.93 11.52 8.26
C VAL A 143 1.81 12.67 7.25
N GLU A 144 2.63 13.70 7.37
CA GLU A 144 2.64 14.86 6.49
C GLU A 144 2.97 14.54 5.04
N LYS A 145 3.71 13.45 4.78
CA LYS A 145 4.07 13.00 3.43
C LYS A 145 3.05 12.06 2.82
N VAL A 146 2.17 11.50 3.65
CA VAL A 146 1.05 10.66 3.21
C VAL A 146 -0.20 11.51 3.02
N SER A 147 -0.32 12.61 3.76
CA SER A 147 -1.35 13.63 3.56
C SER A 147 -1.38 14.10 2.11
N GLY A 148 -2.52 13.89 1.44
CA GLY A 148 -2.74 14.26 0.04
C GLY A 148 -2.44 13.16 -0.99
N LEU A 149 -1.85 12.02 -0.59
CA LEU A 149 -1.69 10.88 -1.50
C LEU A 149 -3.01 10.26 -1.90
N GLU A 150 -4.09 10.48 -1.15
CA GLU A 150 -5.44 10.04 -1.50
C GLU A 150 -5.82 10.43 -2.93
N ALA A 151 -5.50 11.66 -3.34
CA ALA A 151 -5.79 12.17 -4.68
C ALA A 151 -5.04 11.43 -5.80
N GLU A 152 -3.95 10.73 -5.48
CA GLU A 152 -3.19 9.90 -6.42
C GLU A 152 -3.55 8.41 -6.30
N LEU A 153 -3.71 7.92 -5.08
CA LEU A 153 -3.94 6.50 -4.78
C LEU A 153 -5.36 6.07 -5.16
N ARG A 154 -6.37 6.86 -4.79
CA ARG A 154 -7.77 6.52 -5.06
C ARG A 154 -8.06 6.30 -6.55
N PRO A 155 -7.75 7.25 -7.46
CA PRO A 155 -8.03 7.04 -8.88
C PRO A 155 -7.22 5.89 -9.46
N LEU A 156 -5.97 5.70 -9.03
CA LEU A 156 -5.16 4.56 -9.47
C LEU A 156 -5.78 3.23 -9.06
N MET A 157 -6.25 3.13 -7.81
CA MET A 157 -6.85 1.91 -7.30
C MET A 157 -8.16 1.56 -8.01
N LEU A 158 -8.96 2.57 -8.34
CA LEU A 158 -10.17 2.42 -9.16
C LEU A 158 -9.84 2.02 -10.60
N GLU A 159 -8.81 2.63 -11.20
CA GLU A 159 -8.35 2.26 -12.54
C GLU A 159 -7.94 0.79 -12.60
N TYR A 160 -7.20 0.30 -11.59
CA TYR A 160 -6.81 -1.09 -11.50
C TYR A 160 -8.02 -2.02 -11.31
N GLN A 161 -9.02 -1.58 -10.55
CA GLN A 161 -10.26 -2.31 -10.38
C GLN A 161 -11.04 -2.46 -11.69
N GLU A 162 -11.17 -1.38 -12.47
CA GLU A 162 -11.85 -1.43 -13.77
C GLU A 162 -11.13 -2.34 -14.78
N ARG A 163 -9.80 -2.43 -14.71
CA ARG A 163 -9.01 -3.33 -15.56
C ARG A 163 -9.28 -4.79 -15.23
N VAL A 164 -9.39 -5.11 -13.94
CA VAL A 164 -9.74 -6.44 -13.46
C VAL A 164 -11.11 -6.85 -13.99
N GLU A 165 -12.12 -5.98 -13.83
CA GLU A 165 -13.49 -6.25 -14.29
C GLU A 165 -13.58 -6.48 -15.80
N ARG A 166 -12.81 -5.69 -16.58
CA ARG A 166 -12.70 -5.86 -18.03
C ARG A 166 -12.04 -7.17 -18.44
N SER A 167 -11.03 -7.63 -17.69
CA SER A 167 -10.29 -8.86 -17.97
C SER A 167 -11.11 -10.13 -17.66
N CYS A 168 -12.10 -10.04 -16.77
CA CYS A 168 -12.98 -11.14 -16.41
C CYS A 168 -14.23 -11.26 -17.29
N SER A 169 -14.54 -10.19 -18.04
CA SER A 169 -15.75 -10.12 -18.90
C SER A 169 -15.49 -10.59 -20.34
N SER A 170 -14.29 -11.11 -20.62
CA SER A 170 -13.79 -11.56 -21.92
C SER A 170 -13.39 -13.02 -21.88
#